data_AF-X1TTX4-F1
#
_entry.id   AF-X1TTX4-F1
#
_cell.length_a   1.000
_cell.length_b   1.000
_cell.length_c   1.000
_cell.angle_alpha   90.00
_cell.angle_beta   90.00
_cell.angle_gamma   90.00
#
_symmetry.space_group_name_H-M   'P 1'
#
loop_
_entity.id
_entity.type
_entity.pdbx_description
1 polymer ?
#
loop_
_entity_poly.entity_id
_entity_poly.type
_entity_poly.pdbx_seq_one_letter_code
_entity_poly.pdbx_strand_id
1 'polypeptide(L)'
;MFDRRYEPQVRLLLRCLPEISRHPCFALKGGTAINLFVWDLPRVSVDIDLTYLPLKPRREALQEIDDKLISIKADIEQRIPGSQVRESRSQGYVVKLLVST
;
A
#
# COMPACT_ATOMS: atom_id res chain seq x y z
N MET A 1 -16.22 -8.57 -15.26
CA MET A 1 -16.31 -7.30 -16.01
C MET A 1 -15.70 -6.20 -15.14
N PHE A 2 -14.74 -5.44 -15.66
CA PHE A 2 -14.13 -4.30 -14.96
C PHE A 2 -15.13 -3.15 -14.90
N ASP A 3 -15.43 -2.67 -13.69
CA ASP A 3 -16.29 -1.51 -13.49
C ASP A 3 -15.46 -0.22 -13.65
N ARG A 4 -15.78 0.57 -14.69
CA ARG A 4 -15.08 1.82 -15.04
C ARG A 4 -15.05 2.84 -13.90
N ARG A 5 -15.96 2.74 -12.93
CA ARG A 5 -15.97 3.61 -11.74
C ARG A 5 -14.71 3.48 -10.87
N TYR A 6 -13.99 2.37 -10.97
CA TYR A 6 -12.74 2.13 -10.24
C TYR A 6 -11.47 2.44 -11.03
N GLU A 7 -11.59 2.89 -12.28
CA GLU A 7 -10.43 3.18 -13.12
C GLU A 7 -9.47 4.23 -12.51
N PRO A 8 -9.94 5.35 -11.93
CA PRO A 8 -9.06 6.31 -11.28
C PRO A 8 -8.28 5.70 -10.10
N GLN A 9 -8.96 4.90 -9.27
CA GLN A 9 -8.37 4.26 -8.10
C GLN A 9 -7.34 3.21 -8.52
N VAL A 10 -7.62 2.41 -9.55
CA VAL A 10 -6.67 1.41 -10.07
C VAL A 10 -5.45 2.11 -10.68
N ARG A 11 -5.63 3.22 -11.38
CA ARG A 11 -4.53 4.03 -11.92
C ARG A 11 -3.65 4.57 -10.80
N LEU A 12 -4.25 5.09 -9.73
CA LEU A 12 -3.51 5.55 -8.55
C LEU A 12 -2.77 4.39 -7.86
N LEU A 13 -3.44 3.25 -7.69
CA LEU A 13 -2.86 2.03 -7.12
C LEU A 13 -1.59 1.61 -7.88
N LEU A 14 -1.66 1.53 -9.21
CA LEU A 14 -0.53 1.17 -10.05
C LEU A 14 0.65 2.16 -9.93
N ARG A 15 0.37 3.45 -9.70
CA ARG A 15 1.40 4.47 -9.45
C ARG A 15 2.05 4.33 -8.06
N CYS A 16 1.33 3.80 -7.06
CA CYS A 16 1.86 3.58 -5.72
C CYS A 16 2.75 2.33 -5.62
N LEU A 17 2.53 1.30 -6.46
CA LEU A 17 3.27 0.04 -6.39
C LEU A 17 4.80 0.18 -6.50
N PRO A 18 5.37 1.01 -7.39
CA PRO A 18 6.81 1.23 -7.47
C PRO A 18 7.42 1.83 -6.21
N GLU A 19 6.67 2.63 -5.46
CA GLU A 19 7.18 3.21 -4.21
C GLU A 19 7.18 2.18 -3.09
N ILE A 20 6.13 1.35 -3.02
CA ILE A 20 6.05 0.24 -2.08
C ILE A 20 7.15 -0.80 -2.34
N SER A 21 7.47 -1.10 -3.62
CA SER A 21 8.47 -2.12 -3.97
C SER A 21 9.90 -1.76 -3.57
N ARG A 22 10.18 -0.49 -3.24
CA ARG A 22 11.46 -0.03 -2.67
C ARG A 22 11.68 -0.53 -1.23
N HIS A 23 10.64 -1.08 -0.61
CA HIS A 23 10.67 -1.58 0.76
C HIS A 23 10.61 -3.12 0.77
N PRO A 24 11.76 -3.82 0.64
CA PRO A 24 11.80 -5.28 0.55
C PRO A 24 11.37 -6.00 1.85
N CYS A 25 11.16 -5.25 2.93
CA CYS A 25 10.57 -5.78 4.16
C CYS A 25 9.08 -6.10 4.03
N PHE A 26 8.42 -5.67 2.94
CA PHE A 26 7.02 -5.94 2.68
C PHE A 26 6.83 -6.86 1.47
N ALA A 27 5.91 -7.81 1.60
CA ALA A 27 5.32 -8.53 0.47
C ALA A 27 3.90 -8.05 0.21
N LEU A 28 3.54 -7.94 -1.07
CA LEU A 28 2.17 -7.70 -1.49
C LEU A 28 1.35 -8.99 -1.36
N LYS A 29 0.16 -8.91 -0.77
CA LYS A 29 -0.76 -10.05 -0.63
C LYS A 29 -2.21 -9.67 -0.95
N GLY A 30 -3.12 -10.62 -0.72
CA GLY A 30 -4.56 -10.38 -0.79
C GLY A 30 -5.14 -10.46 -2.20
N GLY A 31 -6.44 -10.18 -2.31
CA GLY A 31 -7.18 -10.30 -3.57
C GLY A 31 -6.67 -9.37 -4.67
N THR A 32 -6.19 -8.18 -4.31
CA THR A 32 -5.59 -7.23 -5.26
C THR A 32 -4.30 -7.76 -5.87
N ALA A 33 -3.44 -8.42 -5.09
CA ALA A 33 -2.21 -9.04 -5.60
C ALA A 33 -2.54 -10.13 -6.62
N ILE A 34 -3.49 -11.01 -6.28
CA ILE A 34 -3.97 -12.08 -7.17
C ILE A 34 -4.52 -11.47 -8.47
N ASN A 35 -5.32 -10.42 -8.37
CA ASN A 35 -5.97 -9.78 -9.52
C ASN A 35 -5.03 -8.93 -10.39
N LEU A 36 -3.86 -8.56 -9.88
CA LEU A 36 -2.85 -7.82 -10.63
C LEU A 36 -1.84 -8.74 -11.31
N PHE A 37 -1.44 -9.83 -10.65
CA PHE A 37 -0.27 -10.60 -11.05
C PHE A 37 -0.56 -12.06 -11.41
N VAL A 38 -1.72 -12.60 -11.04
CA VAL A 38 -2.01 -14.04 -11.17
C VAL A 38 -3.19 -14.30 -12.10
N TRP A 39 -4.36 -13.74 -11.79
CA TRP A 39 -5.62 -14.03 -12.50
C TRP A 39 -6.43 -12.76 -12.76
N ASP A 40 -7.04 -12.66 -13.94
CA ASP A 40 -7.99 -11.58 -14.25
C ASP A 40 -9.38 -11.91 -13.67
N LEU A 41 -9.60 -11.52 -12.42
CA LEU A 41 -10.86 -11.73 -11.69
C LEU A 41 -11.70 -10.44 -11.69
N PRO A 42 -13.04 -10.50 -11.53
CA PRO A 42 -13.85 -9.31 -11.29
C PRO A 42 -13.25 -8.46 -10.16
N ARG A 43 -12.95 -7.17 -10.43
CA ARG A 43 -12.36 -6.26 -9.43
C ARG A 43 -13.44 -5.82 -8.45
N VAL A 44 -13.32 -6.24 -7.19
CA VAL A 44 -14.28 -5.92 -6.11
C VAL A 44 -13.66 -5.00 -5.03
N SER A 45 -12.34 -4.79 -5.04
CA SER A 45 -11.64 -3.88 -4.11
C SER A 45 -10.42 -3.25 -4.81
N VAL A 46 -9.99 -2.09 -4.30
CA VAL A 46 -8.80 -1.34 -4.75
C VAL A 46 -7.89 -1.04 -3.55
N ASP A 47 -7.62 -2.06 -2.73
CA ASP A 47 -6.75 -1.96 -1.56
C ASP A 47 -5.41 -2.67 -1.80
N ILE A 48 -4.31 -2.12 -1.28
CA ILE A 48 -3.02 -2.81 -1.20
C ILE A 48 -2.85 -3.37 0.20
N ASP A 49 -2.77 -4.71 0.30
CA ASP A 49 -2.40 -5.39 1.53
C ASP A 49 -0.91 -5.73 1.54
N LEU A 50 -0.23 -5.35 2.61
CA LEU A 50 1.18 -5.67 2.83
C LEU A 50 1.37 -6.64 4.00
N THR A 51 2.35 -7.51 3.85
CA THR A 51 2.84 -8.40 4.91
C THR A 51 4.28 -8.05 5.22
N TYR A 52 4.56 -7.74 6.48
CA TYR A 52 5.93 -7.57 6.97
C TYR A 52 6.62 -8.94 7.03
N LEU A 53 7.78 -9.06 6.39
CA LEU A 53 8.50 -10.31 6.19
C LEU A 53 9.48 -10.67 7.32
N PRO A 54 10.24 -9.73 7.91
CA PRO A 54 11.22 -10.08 8.93
C PRO A 54 10.56 -10.67 10.19
N LEU A 55 11.18 -11.72 10.73
CA LEU A 55 10.77 -12.31 12.00
C LEU A 55 11.50 -11.58 13.14
N LYS A 56 10.84 -10.58 13.75
CA LYS A 56 11.38 -9.77 14.84
C LYS A 56 10.43 -9.74 16.04
N PRO A 57 10.91 -9.42 17.26
CA PRO A 57 10.05 -9.16 18.40
C PRO A 57 8.97 -8.12 18.08
N ARG A 58 7.78 -8.28 18.66
CA ARG A 58 6.59 -7.48 18.32
C ARG A 58 6.86 -5.98 18.29
N ARG A 59 7.54 -5.43 19.31
CA ARG A 59 7.79 -3.99 19.41
C ARG A 59 8.70 -3.49 18.28
N GLU A 60 9.74 -4.25 17.96
CA GLU A 60 10.68 -3.93 16.88
C GLU A 60 10.00 -4.02 15.51
N ALA A 61 9.21 -5.08 15.29
CA ALA A 61 8.44 -5.22 14.05
C ALA A 61 7.45 -4.07 13.85
N LEU A 62 6.71 -3.66 14.90
CA LEU A 62 5.77 -2.55 14.83
C LEU A 62 6.47 -1.21 14.55
N GLN A 63 7.61 -0.95 15.18
CA GLN A 63 8.38 0.26 14.92
C GLN A 63 8.90 0.31 13.47
N GLU A 64 9.42 -0.81 12.95
CA GLU A 64 9.88 -0.84 11.57
C GLU A 64 8.74 -0.71 10.56
N ILE A 65 7.56 -1.29 10.86
CA ILE A 65 6.37 -1.08 10.03
C ILE A 65 5.99 0.40 10.00
N ASP A 66 5.96 1.07 11.15
CA ASP A 66 5.67 2.51 11.27
C ASP A 66 6.66 3.35 10.44
N ASP A 67 7.96 3.16 10.67
CA ASP A 67 9.01 3.89 9.96
C ASP A 67 8.93 3.69 8.44
N LYS A 68 8.64 2.45 8.00
CA LYS A 68 8.56 2.13 6.57
C LYS A 68 7.28 2.68 5.95
N LEU A 69 6.15 2.69 6.65
CA LEU A 69 4.93 3.33 6.15
C LEU A 69 5.07 4.85 6.07
N ILE A 70 5.78 5.49 7.02
CA ILE A 70 6.10 6.92 6.95
C ILE A 70 7.00 7.21 5.74
N SER A 71 7.99 6.35 5.46
CA SER A 71 8.83 6.49 4.26
C SER A 71 8.01 6.34 2.97
N ILE A 72 7.14 5.32 2.88
CA ILE A 72 6.26 5.10 1.71
C ILE A 72 5.36 6.31 1.47
N LYS A 73 4.81 6.88 2.55
CA LYS A 73 4.03 8.13 2.48
C LYS A 73 4.84 9.24 1.80
N ALA A 74 6.05 9.50 2.29
CA ALA A 74 6.90 10.56 1.77
C ALA A 74 7.27 10.32 0.29
N ASP A 75 7.62 9.09 -0.07
CA ASP A 75 7.93 8.71 -1.46
C ASP A 75 6.72 8.93 -2.39
N ILE A 76 5.50 8.56 -1.95
CA ILE A 76 4.26 8.79 -2.70
C ILE A 76 4.03 10.29 -2.91
N GLU A 77 4.05 11.09 -1.83
CA GLU A 77 3.81 12.54 -1.92
C GLU A 77 4.85 13.24 -2.80
N GLN A 78 6.10 12.75 -2.79
CA GLN A 78 7.17 13.31 -3.61
C GLN A 78 7.06 12.93 -5.10
N ARG A 79 6.68 11.68 -5.42
CA ARG A 79 6.82 11.11 -6.78
C ARG A 79 5.50 11.00 -7.54
N ILE A 80 4.37 11.15 -6.86
CA ILE A 80 3.03 11.12 -7.44
C ILE A 80 2.44 12.54 -7.36
N PRO A 81 2.60 13.38 -8.41
CA PRO A 81 2.06 14.74 -8.42
C PRO A 81 0.57 14.79 -8.11
N GLY A 82 0.19 15.74 -7.26
CA GLY A 82 -1.18 15.95 -6.79
C GLY A 82 -1.63 14.96 -5.70
N SER A 83 -0.80 13.98 -5.32
CA SER A 83 -1.19 13.06 -4.26
C SER A 83 -1.18 13.69 -2.88
N GLN A 84 -2.10 13.23 -2.04
CA GLN A 84 -2.15 13.48 -0.60
C GLN A 84 -2.25 12.14 0.12
N VAL A 85 -1.47 11.97 1.18
CA VAL A 85 -1.46 10.72 1.94
C VAL A 85 -1.79 11.00 3.40
N ARG A 86 -2.87 10.39 3.89
CA ARG A 86 -3.27 10.47 5.31
C ARG A 86 -2.90 9.18 6.04
N GLU A 87 -2.28 9.34 7.19
CA GLU A 87 -1.98 8.22 8.09
C GLU A 87 -3.18 7.91 8.98
N SER A 88 -3.47 6.63 9.15
CA SER A 88 -4.28 6.13 10.26
C SER A 88 -3.37 5.43 11.25
N ARG A 89 -3.46 5.83 12.51
CA ARG A 89 -2.62 5.33 13.60
C ARG A 89 -3.43 4.50 14.59
N SER A 90 -2.81 3.46 15.14
CA SER A 90 -3.36 2.63 16.21
C SER A 90 -2.26 2.28 17.20
N GLN A 91 -2.51 2.46 18.50
CA GLN A 91 -1.52 2.24 19.57
C GLN A 91 -0.18 2.98 19.33
N GLY A 92 -0.23 4.15 18.69
CA GLY A 92 0.95 4.98 18.39
C GLY A 92 1.60 4.72 17.02
N TYR A 93 1.35 3.55 16.40
CA TYR A 93 1.95 3.16 15.12
C TYR A 93 1.02 3.45 13.94
N VAL A 94 1.57 3.83 12.78
CA VAL A 94 0.86 3.89 11.51
C VAL A 94 0.47 2.45 11.11
N VAL A 95 -0.81 2.26 10.79
CA VAL A 95 -1.35 0.95 10.38
C VAL A 95 -2.00 0.98 9.00
N LYS A 96 -2.29 2.17 8.47
CA LYS A 96 -2.89 2.36 7.14
C LYS A 96 -2.51 3.72 6.58
N LEU A 97 -2.28 3.76 5.27
CA LEU A 97 -2.17 4.98 4.48
C LEU A 97 -3.40 5.10 3.58
N LEU A 98 -4.06 6.26 3.61
CA LEU A 98 -5.11 6.60 2.66
C LEU A 98 -4.54 7.57 1.63
N VAL A 99 -4.51 7.16 0.37
CA VAL A 99 -3.95 7.93 -0.74
C VAL A 99 -5.08 8.48 -1.60
N SER A 100 -5.03 9.76 -1.92
CA SER A 100 -5.92 10.44 -2.87
C SER A 100 -5.13 11.32 -3.82
N THR A 101 -5.68 11.61 -4.99
CA THR A 101 -5.15 12.57 -5.99
C THR A 101 -6.26 13.47 -6.48
#